data_AF-A0A2G9V1E1-F1
#
_entry.id   AF-A0A2G9V1E1-F1
#
_cell.length_a   1.000
_cell.length_b   1.000
_cell.length_c   1.000
_cell.angle_alpha   90.00
_cell.angle_beta   90.00
_cell.angle_gamma   90.00
#
_symmetry.space_group_name_H-M   'P 1'
#
loop_
_entity.id
_entity.type
_entity.pdbx_description
1 polymer ?
#
loop_
_entity_poly.entity_id
_entity_poly.type
_entity_poly.pdbx_seq_one_letter_code
_entity_poly.pdbx_strand_id
1 'polypeptide(L)'
;MLHIGSIRQTATLVSMTKEVLRTGDRDRVTFRFIRLPEYIRPGTRMVFREGRTKAVGTVVNVIPQATLSQQRSKFKDKTNRTFVKRGGPKPPNGKPKVEAAKEHA
;
A
#
# COMPACT_ATOMS: atom_id res chain seq x y z
N MET A 1 7.48 6.32 23.27
CA MET A 1 8.77 6.05 22.60
C MET A 1 8.88 4.57 22.27
N LEU A 2 9.22 4.22 21.04
CA LEU A 2 9.55 2.85 20.65
C LEU A 2 11.06 2.63 20.74
N HIS A 3 11.44 1.53 21.36
CA HIS A 3 12.80 1.00 21.37
C HIS A 3 12.83 -0.29 20.57
N ILE A 4 13.59 -0.33 19.47
CA ILE A 4 13.71 -1.49 18.57
C ILE A 4 15.19 -1.68 18.26
N GLY A 5 15.85 -2.62 18.94
CA GLY A 5 17.31 -2.72 18.89
C GLY A 5 17.98 -1.42 19.33
N SER A 6 18.78 -0.81 18.46
CA SER A 6 19.42 0.50 18.69
C SER A 6 18.51 1.70 18.42
N ILE A 7 17.39 1.51 17.72
CA ILE A 7 16.46 2.59 17.35
C ILE A 7 15.68 3.04 18.58
N ARG A 8 15.65 4.36 18.78
CA ARG A 8 14.92 5.02 19.88
C ARG A 8 14.19 6.23 19.30
N GLN A 9 12.90 6.07 18.99
CA GLN A 9 12.14 7.12 18.32
C GLN A 9 10.71 7.24 18.85
N THR A 10 10.16 8.45 18.77
CA THR A 10 8.74 8.68 19.05
C THR A 10 7.90 8.20 17.87
N ALA A 11 6.82 7.49 18.18
CA ALA A 11 5.87 6.97 17.21
C ALA A 11 4.45 7.25 17.69
N THR A 12 3.55 7.42 16.74
CA THR A 12 2.11 7.48 16.98
C THR A 12 1.52 6.09 16.84
N LEU A 13 0.60 5.74 17.74
CA LEU A 13 -0.24 4.55 17.62
C LEU A 13 -1.36 4.84 16.60
N VAL A 14 -1.33 4.15 15.47
CA VAL A 14 -2.23 4.39 14.34
C VAL A 14 -3.49 3.54 14.44
N SER A 15 -3.34 2.27 14.83
CA SER A 15 -4.47 1.36 14.97
C SER A 15 -4.18 0.24 15.96
N MET A 16 -5.26 -0.27 16.53
CA MET A 16 -5.32 -1.44 17.41
C MET A 16 -6.56 -2.25 17.00
N THR A 17 -6.58 -3.55 17.30
CA THR A 17 -7.77 -4.38 17.04
C THR A 17 -8.80 -4.19 18.13
N LYS A 18 -8.34 -4.02 19.39
CA LYS A 18 -9.19 -3.72 20.55
C LYS A 18 -9.26 -2.22 20.78
N GLU A 19 -10.40 -1.74 21.27
CA GLU A 19 -10.58 -0.33 21.67
C GLU A 19 -9.71 0.05 22.87
N VAL A 20 -9.56 -0.88 23.83
CA VAL A 20 -8.80 -0.68 25.05
C VAL A 20 -7.91 -1.90 25.30
N LEU A 21 -6.65 -1.64 25.65
CA LEU A 21 -5.68 -2.64 26.10
C LEU A 21 -5.31 -2.40 27.56
N ARG A 22 -5.48 -3.43 28.40
CA ARG A 22 -5.06 -3.43 29.80
C ARG A 22 -3.83 -4.33 30.01
N THR A 23 -3.28 -4.31 31.21
CA THR A 23 -2.18 -5.20 31.58
C THR A 23 -2.58 -6.66 31.38
N GLY A 24 -1.74 -7.42 30.67
CA GLY A 24 -2.01 -8.82 30.33
C GLY A 24 -2.63 -9.02 28.95
N ASP A 25 -3.19 -7.96 28.34
CA ASP A 25 -3.72 -8.06 26.98
C ASP A 25 -2.62 -8.25 25.94
N ARG A 26 -2.96 -9.03 24.91
CA ARG A 26 -2.20 -9.14 23.67
C ARG A 26 -3.06 -8.64 22.52
N ASP A 27 -2.46 -7.88 21.62
CA ASP A 27 -3.11 -7.38 20.42
C ASP A 27 -2.08 -7.07 19.32
N ARG A 28 -2.56 -6.97 18.07
CA ARG A 28 -1.83 -6.38 16.96
C ARG A 28 -2.07 -4.88 16.92
N VAL A 29 -0.96 -4.14 16.88
CA VAL A 29 -0.97 -2.68 16.87
C VAL A 29 -0.08 -2.15 15.76
N THR A 30 -0.48 -1.04 15.16
CA THR A 30 0.29 -0.36 14.11
C THR A 30 0.87 0.91 14.65
N PHE A 31 2.18 1.06 14.55
CA PHE A 31 2.87 2.30 14.90
C PHE A 31 3.41 3.00 13.65
N ARG A 32 3.42 4.33 13.69
CA ARG A 32 4.06 5.18 12.68
C ARG A 32 5.08 6.09 13.34
N PHE A 33 6.32 6.07 12.85
CA PHE A 33 7.35 7.00 13.31
C PHE A 33 7.01 8.43 12.94
N ILE A 34 7.29 9.36 13.86
CA ILE A 34 6.91 10.77 13.70
C ILE A 34 7.94 11.52 12.84
N ARG A 35 9.24 11.28 13.06
CA ARG A 35 10.30 12.13 12.51
C ARG A 35 10.85 11.63 11.18
N LEU A 36 11.31 10.39 11.15
CA LEU A 36 12.03 9.80 10.02
C LEU A 36 11.67 8.31 9.88
N PRO A 37 11.70 7.75 8.66
CA PRO A 37 11.61 6.31 8.47
C PRO A 37 12.86 5.62 9.05
N GLU A 38 12.64 4.45 9.64
CA GLU A 38 13.70 3.62 10.23
C GLU A 38 13.70 2.24 9.55
N TYR A 39 14.90 1.67 9.36
CA TYR A 39 15.01 0.32 8.81
C TYR A 39 14.79 -0.71 9.93
N ILE A 40 13.78 -1.56 9.75
CA ILE A 40 13.38 -2.56 10.75
C ILE A 40 13.21 -3.91 10.07
N ARG A 41 13.55 -4.97 10.78
CA ARG A 41 13.31 -6.36 10.35
C ARG A 41 12.16 -6.98 11.15
N PRO A 42 11.23 -7.70 10.50
CA PRO A 42 10.29 -8.57 11.20
C PRO A 42 11.03 -9.55 12.13
N GLY A 43 10.38 -9.94 13.23
CA GLY A 43 10.98 -10.75 14.28
C GLY A 43 11.80 -9.97 15.32
N THR A 44 12.11 -8.70 15.06
CA THR A 44 12.85 -7.87 16.03
C THR A 44 11.98 -7.56 17.24
N ARG A 45 12.55 -7.68 18.44
CA ARG A 45 11.87 -7.30 19.69
C ARG A 45 11.75 -5.77 19.78
N MET A 46 10.59 -5.32 20.25
CA MET A 46 10.31 -3.91 20.52
C MET A 46 9.77 -3.69 21.93
N VAL A 47 10.03 -2.49 22.46
CA VAL A 47 9.48 -2.02 23.73
C VAL A 47 8.86 -0.64 23.53
N PHE A 48 7.60 -0.48 23.93
CA PHE A 48 6.92 0.81 23.97
C PHE A 48 6.99 1.39 25.39
N ARG A 49 7.54 2.60 25.50
CA ARG A 49 7.76 3.30 26.77
C ARG A 49 7.18 4.71 26.77
N GLU A 50 6.56 5.08 27.87
CA GLU A 50 6.08 6.42 28.18
C GLU A 50 6.36 6.66 29.66
N GLY A 51 7.59 7.08 29.97
CA GLY A 51 8.17 7.03 31.32
C GLY A 51 8.53 5.62 31.76
N ARG A 52 7.52 4.74 31.90
CA ARG A 52 7.69 3.30 32.19
C ARG A 52 7.42 2.44 30.96
N THR A 53 7.79 1.16 31.03
CA THR A 53 7.47 0.19 29.97
C THR A 53 5.98 -0.09 29.97
N LYS A 54 5.31 0.23 28.87
CA LYS A 54 3.87 0.05 28.68
C LYS A 54 3.57 -1.26 27.95
N ALA A 55 4.40 -1.62 26.97
CA ALA A 55 4.25 -2.87 26.24
C ALA A 55 5.61 -3.41 25.78
N VAL A 56 5.66 -4.73 25.63
CA VAL A 56 6.76 -5.47 24.99
C VAL A 56 6.14 -6.30 23.87
N GLY A 57 6.78 -6.30 22.70
CA GLY A 57 6.26 -7.03 21.56
C GLY A 57 7.36 -7.39 20.56
N THR A 58 6.91 -7.98 19.46
CA THR A 58 7.77 -8.37 18.34
C THR A 58 7.21 -7.74 17.08
N VAL A 59 8.08 -7.19 16.24
CA VAL A 59 7.69 -6.62 14.96
C VAL A 59 7.22 -7.74 14.05
N VAL A 60 5.97 -7.67 13.58
CA VAL A 60 5.37 -8.71 12.73
C VAL A 60 5.44 -8.34 11.25
N ASN A 61 5.24 -7.06 10.92
CA ASN A 61 5.28 -6.56 9.56
C ASN A 61 5.82 -5.13 9.56
N VAL A 62 6.47 -4.72 8.46
CA VAL A 62 7.01 -3.37 8.26
C VAL A 62 6.33 -2.77 7.04
N ILE A 63 5.71 -1.60 7.22
CA ILE A 63 4.97 -0.91 6.16
C ILE A 63 5.87 0.24 5.67
N PRO A 64 6.39 0.20 4.43
CA PRO A 64 7.17 1.29 3.88
C PRO A 64 6.35 2.58 3.81
N GLN A 65 6.98 3.71 4.11
CA GLN A 65 6.37 5.00 3.81
C GLN A 65 6.19 5.11 2.30
N ALA A 66 4.96 5.26 1.84
CA ALA A 66 4.70 5.51 0.42
C ALA A 66 5.33 6.85 0.02
N THR A 67 6.16 6.85 -1.00
CA THR A 67 6.62 8.09 -1.62
C THR A 67 5.45 8.76 -2.33
N LEU A 68 5.51 10.09 -2.49
CA LEU A 68 4.48 10.85 -3.23
C LEU A 68 4.22 10.28 -4.63
N SER A 69 5.26 9.74 -5.28
CA SER A 69 5.17 9.05 -6.57
C SER A 69 4.32 7.77 -6.54
N GLN A 70 4.36 7.02 -5.43
CA GLN A 70 3.61 5.77 -5.25
C GLN A 70 2.15 6.00 -4.83
N GLN A 71 1.83 7.16 -4.24
CA GLN A 71 0.44 7.51 -3.97
C GLN A 71 -0.35 7.74 -5.26
N ARG A 72 0.27 8.34 -6.29
CA ARG A 72 -0.39 8.66 -7.56
C ARG A 72 -0.71 7.43 -8.42
N SER A 73 0.07 6.35 -8.34
CA SER A 73 -0.20 5.11 -9.09
C SER A 73 -1.40 4.34 -8.51
N LYS A 74 -1.58 4.32 -7.18
CA LYS A 74 -2.72 3.62 -6.54
C LYS A 74 -4.09 4.22 -6.88
N PHE A 75 -4.15 5.52 -7.22
CA PHE A 75 -5.40 6.16 -7.68
C PHE A 75 -5.74 5.81 -9.14
N LYS A 76 -4.77 5.43 -9.97
CA LYS A 76 -4.98 5.13 -11.39
C LYS A 76 -5.55 3.72 -11.62
N ASP A 77 -5.32 2.79 -10.69
CA ASP A 77 -5.86 1.42 -10.78
C ASP A 77 -7.36 1.30 -10.41
N LYS A 78 -7.92 2.26 -9.65
CA LYS A 78 -9.35 2.20 -9.27
C LYS A 78 -10.30 2.72 -10.35
N THR A 79 -9.85 3.59 -11.24
CA THR A 79 -10.68 4.10 -12.35
C THR A 79 -10.75 3.16 -13.55
N ASN A 80 -9.85 2.17 -13.66
CA ASN A 80 -9.80 1.31 -14.85
C ASN A 80 -10.55 -0.02 -14.71
N ARG A 81 -11.16 -0.31 -13.55
CA ARG A 81 -11.90 -1.58 -13.35
C ARG A 81 -13.35 -1.53 -13.83
N THR A 82 -13.88 -0.34 -14.11
CA THR A 82 -15.29 -0.17 -14.53
C THR A 82 -15.48 -0.27 -16.05
N PHE A 83 -14.41 -0.29 -16.86
CA PHE A 83 -14.51 -0.25 -18.33
C PHE A 83 -14.07 -1.52 -19.06
N VAL A 84 -13.73 -2.61 -18.36
CA VAL A 84 -13.32 -3.88 -19.00
C VAL A 84 -14.23 -5.03 -18.58
N LYS A 85 -15.54 -4.91 -18.85
CA LYS A 85 -16.44 -6.06 -19.07
C LYS A 85 -17.67 -5.59 -19.85
N ARG A 86 -17.61 -5.74 -21.17
CA ARG A 86 -18.67 -6.26 -22.06
C ARG A 86 -18.13 -6.24 -23.48
N GLY A 87 -18.02 -7.42 -24.09
CA GLY A 87 -17.64 -7.56 -25.49
C GLY A 87 -18.60 -6.81 -26.40
N GLY A 88 -18.04 -6.05 -27.33
CA GLY A 88 -18.74 -5.47 -28.47
C GLY A 88 -18.08 -5.96 -29.77
N PRO A 89 -18.83 -6.09 -30.88
CA PRO A 89 -18.31 -6.70 -32.10
C PRO A 89 -17.18 -5.87 -32.72
N LYS A 90 -16.21 -6.58 -33.31
CA LYS A 90 -15.08 -6.04 -34.06
C LYS A 90 -15.58 -5.14 -35.21
N PRO A 91 -14.99 -3.95 -35.47
CA PRO A 91 -15.38 -3.12 -36.61
C PRO A 91 -15.02 -3.80 -37.95
N PRO A 92 -15.87 -3.68 -38.99
CA PRO A 92 -15.57 -4.27 -40.29
C PRO A 92 -14.49 -3.44 -40.99
N ASN A 93 -13.33 -4.05 -41.20
CA ASN A 93 -12.25 -3.52 -42.00
C ASN A 93 -12.51 -3.87 -43.48
N GLY A 94 -12.71 -2.87 -44.33
CA GLY A 94 -13.00 -3.09 -45.75
C GLY A 94 -12.69 -1.88 -46.62
N LYS A 95 -11.42 -1.70 -46.99
CA LYS A 95 -11.05 -1.01 -48.23
C LYS A 95 -10.04 -1.88 -48.98
N PRO A 96 -10.39 -2.40 -50.17
CA PRO A 96 -9.42 -2.73 -51.18
C PRO A 96 -9.37 -1.61 -52.23
N LYS A 97 -8.16 -1.27 -52.66
CA LYS A 97 -7.85 -0.27 -53.70
C LYS A 97 -6.92 -0.93 -54.70
N VAL A 98 -7.39 -1.30 -55.90
CA VAL A 98 -6.64 -1.56 -57.16
C VAL A 98 -7.70 -1.57 -58.29
N GLU A 99 -7.84 -0.58 -59.18
CA GLU A 99 -7.04 -0.14 -60.35
C GLU A 99 -7.32 -0.89 -61.68
N ALA A 100 -7.57 -0.09 -62.73
CA ALA A 100 -7.46 -0.29 -64.19
C ALA A 100 -8.55 -1.03 -65.02
N ALA A 101 -9.08 -0.28 -66.02
CA ALA A 101 -9.08 -0.60 -67.47
C ALA A 101 -10.44 -0.40 -68.23
N LYS A 102 -10.45 0.65 -69.06
CA LYS A 102 -10.91 0.78 -70.48
C LYS A 102 -12.30 0.29 -70.99
N GLU A 103 -12.98 1.28 -71.59
CA GLU A 103 -13.59 1.35 -72.95
C GLU A 103 -14.85 0.54 -73.37
N HIS A 104 -15.67 1.25 -74.18
CA HIS A 104 -16.75 0.86 -75.11
C HIS A 104 -18.12 0.53 -74.46
N ALA A 105 -19.26 1.07 -74.89
CA ALA A 105 -19.66 1.80 -76.11
C ALA A 105 -20.80 2.79 -75.80
#